data_AF-A0A3D4RV34-F1
#
_entry.id   AF-A0A3D4RV34-F1
#
_cell.length_a   1.000
_cell.length_b   1.000
_cell.length_c   1.000
_cell.angle_alpha   90.00
_cell.angle_beta   90.00
_cell.angle_gamma   90.00
#
_symmetry.space_group_name_H-M   'P 1'
#
loop_
_entity.id
_entity.type
_entity.pdbx_description
1 polymer ?
#
loop_
_entity_poly.entity_id
_entity_poly.type
_entity_poly.pdbx_seq_one_letter_code
_entity_poly.pdbx_strand_id
1 'polypeptide(L)'
;MQPTEPQKVITCILPKGKAMPLARFLIKEYGFTTVDVHYARGVGRITPLRHRGIGETSERDVLTVAVPAAEADDLFETIFNVAEIGRPHGGLMFMHALMAATAFSLPELPEEG
;
A
#
# COMPACT_ATOMS: atom_id res chain seq x y z
N MET A 1 18.68 -12.23 -17.41
CA MET A 1 17.61 -11.62 -16.62
C MET A 1 16.55 -11.17 -17.60
N GLN A 2 15.33 -11.69 -17.55
CA GLN A 2 14.26 -11.20 -18.42
C GLN A 2 13.96 -9.74 -18.05
N PRO A 3 13.74 -8.84 -19.02
CA PRO A 3 13.33 -7.48 -18.72
C PRO A 3 12.00 -7.51 -17.98
N THR A 4 12.00 -7.07 -16.73
CA THR A 4 10.77 -6.85 -15.98
C THR A 4 10.11 -5.59 -16.49
N GLU A 5 8.79 -5.67 -16.71
CA GLU A 5 7.99 -4.48 -17.04
C GLU A 5 8.19 -3.40 -15.97
N PRO A 6 8.26 -2.10 -16.34
CA PRO A 6 8.42 -1.03 -15.37
C PRO A 6 7.35 -1.12 -14.29
N GLN A 7 7.77 -1.05 -13.03
CA GLN A 7 6.88 -1.12 -11.88
C GLN A 7 6.86 0.22 -11.12
N LYS A 8 5.74 0.53 -10.48
CA LYS A 8 5.64 1.59 -9.46
C LYS A 8 5.27 0.95 -8.12
N VAL A 9 5.58 1.64 -7.02
CA VAL A 9 5.06 1.30 -5.69
C VAL A 9 4.13 2.40 -5.24
N ILE A 10 2.93 1.99 -4.83
CA ILE A 10 1.95 2.82 -4.14
C ILE A 10 2.07 2.55 -2.65
N THR A 11 2.27 3.62 -1.87
CA THR A 11 2.38 3.57 -0.42
C THR A 11 1.23 4.32 0.21
N CYS A 12 0.49 3.64 1.07
CA CYS A 12 -0.60 4.20 1.88
C CYS A 12 -0.18 4.23 3.34
N ILE A 13 -0.30 5.39 3.98
CA ILE A 13 -0.18 5.55 5.43
C ILE A 13 -1.58 5.82 5.98
N LEU A 14 -2.14 4.84 6.66
CA LEU A 14 -3.56 4.77 7.02
C LEU A 14 -3.77 4.85 8.53
N PRO A 15 -4.97 5.24 8.99
CA PRO A 15 -5.40 4.98 10.36
C PRO A 15 -5.31 3.49 10.70
N LYS A 16 -5.04 3.19 11.97
CA LYS A 16 -4.96 1.82 12.46
C LYS A 16 -6.23 1.02 12.09
N GLY A 17 -6.03 -0.19 11.56
CA GLY A 17 -7.08 -1.13 11.18
C GLY A 17 -7.62 -0.96 9.75
N LYS A 18 -7.13 0.02 8.98
CA LYS A 18 -7.59 0.26 7.60
C LYS A 18 -6.75 -0.45 6.54
N ALA A 19 -5.48 -0.81 6.80
CA ALA A 19 -4.64 -1.42 5.78
C ALA A 19 -5.04 -2.87 5.46
N MET A 20 -5.36 -3.69 6.46
CA MET A 20 -5.69 -5.09 6.22
C MET A 20 -6.98 -5.29 5.39
N PRO A 21 -8.08 -4.54 5.60
CA PRO A 21 -9.22 -4.56 4.68
C PRO A 21 -8.86 -4.19 3.25
N LEU A 22 -8.03 -3.15 3.06
CA LEU A 22 -7.55 -2.73 1.76
C LEU A 22 -6.68 -3.80 1.09
N ALA A 23 -5.76 -4.42 1.83
CA ALA A 23 -4.93 -5.52 1.33
C ALA A 23 -5.79 -6.69 0.84
N ARG A 24 -6.79 -7.10 1.63
CA ARG A 24 -7.72 -8.17 1.21
C ARG A 24 -8.50 -7.82 -0.05
N PHE A 25 -8.94 -6.56 -0.18
CA PHE A 25 -9.60 -6.09 -1.40
C PHE A 25 -8.66 -6.21 -2.61
N LEU A 26 -7.42 -5.72 -2.49
CA LEU A 26 -6.42 -5.78 -3.56
C LEU A 26 -6.07 -7.22 -3.97
N ILE A 27 -5.88 -8.11 -2.99
CA ILE A 27 -5.60 -9.53 -3.24
C ILE A 27 -6.79 -10.19 -3.94
N LYS A 28 -8.02 -9.92 -3.49
CA LYS A 28 -9.22 -10.60 -3.99
C LYS A 28 -9.65 -10.11 -5.37
N GLU A 29 -9.69 -8.80 -5.57
CA GLU A 29 -10.26 -8.19 -6.79
C GLU A 29 -9.22 -8.06 -7.91
N TYR A 30 -7.93 -7.92 -7.56
CA TYR A 30 -6.85 -7.73 -8.54
C TYR A 30 -5.82 -8.88 -8.56
N GLY A 31 -5.93 -9.85 -7.66
CA GLY A 31 -4.99 -10.97 -7.61
C GLY A 31 -3.57 -10.59 -7.18
N PHE A 32 -3.37 -9.43 -6.56
CA PHE A 32 -2.03 -8.97 -6.20
C PHE A 32 -1.35 -9.86 -5.17
N THR A 33 -0.11 -10.24 -5.47
CA THR A 33 0.80 -10.99 -4.58
C THR A 33 1.91 -10.11 -4.01
N THR A 34 1.93 -8.83 -4.38
CA THR A 34 2.97 -7.84 -4.09
C THR A 34 2.54 -6.83 -3.02
N VAL A 35 1.60 -7.22 -2.16
CA VAL A 35 1.05 -6.37 -1.10
C VAL A 35 1.76 -6.66 0.23
N ASP A 36 2.27 -5.62 0.88
CA ASP A 36 2.83 -5.68 2.23
C ASP A 36 2.08 -4.75 3.18
N VAL A 37 1.91 -5.18 4.43
CA VAL A 37 1.31 -4.38 5.51
C VAL A 37 2.20 -4.44 6.75
N HIS A 38 2.61 -3.28 7.23
CA HIS A 38 3.37 -3.12 8.46
C HIS A 38 2.89 -1.90 9.27
N TYR A 39 3.47 -1.69 10.44
CA TYR A 39 3.03 -0.63 11.37
C TYR A 39 4.07 0.48 11.48
N ALA A 40 3.58 1.70 11.69
CA ALA A 40 4.40 2.88 11.93
C ALA A 40 3.81 3.75 13.05
N ARG A 41 4.52 4.83 13.39
CA ARG A 41 4.05 5.89 14.30
C ARG A 41 4.10 7.22 13.57
N GLY A 42 3.06 8.04 13.74
CA GLY A 42 2.99 9.34 13.09
C GLY A 42 2.13 10.36 13.82
N VAL A 43 2.40 11.64 13.53
CA VAL A 43 1.67 12.79 14.05
C VAL A 43 0.96 13.49 12.88
N GLY A 44 -0.36 13.63 12.97
CA GLY A 44 -1.15 14.40 12.01
C GLY A 44 -1.12 15.90 12.31
N ARG A 45 -0.88 16.75 11.31
CA ARG A 45 -0.89 18.21 11.46
C ARG A 45 -2.30 18.79 11.76
N ILE A 46 -3.36 18.10 11.35
CA ILE A 46 -4.76 18.59 11.40
C ILE A 46 -5.46 18.34 12.74
N THR A 47 -4.88 17.56 13.66
CA THR A 47 -5.48 17.36 14.99
C THR A 47 -5.39 18.65 15.81
N PRO A 48 -6.52 19.19 16.34
CA PRO A 48 -6.51 20.42 17.13
C PRO A 48 -5.53 20.35 18.30
N LEU A 49 -4.71 21.40 18.45
CA LEU A 49 -3.71 21.53 19.52
C LEU A 49 -4.26 21.26 20.93
N ARG A 50 -5.55 21.50 21.18
CA ARG A 50 -6.21 21.26 22.48
C ARG A 50 -6.29 19.79 22.90
N HIS A 51 -6.17 18.84 21.97
CA HIS A 51 -6.13 17.40 22.29
C HIS A 51 -4.71 16.84 22.32
N ARG A 52 -3.68 17.63 22.01
CA ARG A 52 -2.29 17.19 22.12
C ARG A 52 -1.86 17.24 23.59
N GLY A 53 -2.02 16.11 24.28
CA GLY A 53 -0.96 15.72 25.21
C GLY A 53 0.36 15.76 24.44
N ILE A 54 1.39 16.35 25.03
CA ILE A 54 2.71 16.60 24.43
C ILE A 54 3.16 15.37 23.61
N GLY A 55 3.19 15.48 22.28
CA GLY A 55 3.78 14.47 21.40
C GLY A 55 2.98 13.18 21.18
N GLU A 56 1.65 13.19 21.25
CA GLU A 56 0.84 11.99 21.01
C GLU A 56 1.07 11.39 19.59
N THR A 57 1.90 10.34 19.52
CA THR A 57 2.18 9.58 18.29
C THR A 57 1.14 8.48 18.14
N SER A 58 0.23 8.66 17.19
CA SER A 58 -0.73 7.61 16.83
C SER A 58 -0.04 6.50 16.05
N GLU A 59 -0.42 5.26 16.35
CA GLU A 59 -0.08 4.11 15.50
C GLU A 59 -0.74 4.26 14.13
N ARG A 60 -0.03 3.85 13.10
CA ARG A 60 -0.48 3.89 11.70
C ARG A 60 -0.26 2.54 11.08
N ASP A 61 -1.16 2.16 10.20
CA ASP A 61 -0.88 1.07 9.29
C ASP A 61 -0.20 1.63 8.04
N VAL A 62 0.79 0.93 7.52
CA VAL A 62 1.42 1.23 6.24
C VAL A 62 1.13 0.06 5.31
N LEU A 63 0.54 0.35 4.16
CA LEU A 63 0.37 -0.61 3.08
C LEU A 63 1.26 -0.18 1.91
N THR A 64 2.01 -1.12 1.36
CA THR A 64 2.70 -0.93 0.08
C THR A 64 2.25 -1.98 -0.91
N VAL A 65 2.13 -1.59 -2.18
CA VAL A 65 1.83 -2.51 -3.27
C VAL A 65 2.64 -2.12 -4.50
N ALA A 66 3.34 -3.10 -5.08
CA ALA A 66 4.01 -2.93 -6.37
C ALA A 66 3.02 -3.27 -7.50
N VAL A 67 2.94 -2.39 -8.49
CA VAL A 67 1.98 -2.46 -9.59
C VAL A 67 2.66 -2.17 -10.94
N PRO A 68 2.16 -2.73 -12.06
CA PRO A 68 2.63 -2.36 -13.39
C PRO A 68 2.49 -0.86 -13.64
N ALA A 69 3.52 -0.23 -14.18
CA ALA A 69 3.52 1.22 -14.40
C ALA A 69 2.40 1.69 -15.35
N ALA A 70 1.95 0.82 -16.26
CA ALA A 70 0.87 1.08 -17.20
C ALA A 70 -0.51 1.21 -16.53
N GLU A 71 -0.72 0.53 -15.41
CA GLU A 71 -2.00 0.51 -14.67
C GLU A 71 -1.95 1.36 -13.40
N ALA A 72 -0.78 1.89 -13.06
CA ALA A 72 -0.51 2.46 -11.76
C ALA A 72 -1.38 3.68 -11.43
N ASP A 73 -1.74 4.49 -12.41
CA ASP A 73 -2.53 5.70 -12.20
C ASP A 73 -4.01 5.35 -11.89
N ASP A 74 -4.59 4.38 -12.60
CA ASP A 74 -5.95 3.88 -12.36
C ASP A 74 -6.05 3.15 -11.01
N LEU A 75 -5.03 2.36 -10.68
CA LEU A 75 -4.93 1.68 -9.38
C LEU A 75 -4.74 2.69 -8.25
N PHE A 76 -3.97 3.76 -8.47
CA PHE A 76 -3.83 4.84 -7.50
C PHE A 76 -5.18 5.49 -7.20
N GLU A 77 -5.96 5.85 -8.22
CA GLU A 77 -7.30 6.41 -8.02
C GLU A 77 -8.23 5.42 -7.30
N THR A 78 -8.21 4.14 -7.69
CA THR A 78 -9.03 3.12 -7.04
C THR A 78 -8.68 2.99 -5.56
N ILE A 79 -7.39 2.88 -5.23
CA ILE A 79 -6.92 2.77 -3.85
C ILE A 79 -7.27 4.03 -3.07
N PHE A 80 -7.12 5.22 -3.65
CA PHE A 80 -7.49 6.49 -3.02
C PHE A 80 -8.95 6.47 -2.54
N ASN A 81 -9.84 6.00 -3.41
CA ASN A 81 -11.28 5.96 -3.16
C ASN A 81 -11.65 4.89 -2.14
N VAL A 82 -11.16 3.65 -2.31
CA VAL A 82 -11.46 2.51 -1.42
C VAL A 82 -10.90 2.73 -0.01
N ALA A 83 -9.71 3.32 0.10
CA ALA A 83 -9.08 3.63 1.38
C ALA A 83 -9.62 4.91 2.04
N GLU A 84 -10.52 5.64 1.35
CA GLU A 84 -11.13 6.88 1.81
C GLU A 84 -10.11 7.98 2.15
N ILE A 85 -8.99 8.04 1.41
CA ILE A 85 -7.86 8.96 1.68
C ILE A 85 -8.32 10.43 1.68
N GLY A 86 -9.23 10.80 0.79
CA GLY A 86 -9.72 12.17 0.65
C GLY A 86 -10.57 12.69 1.83
N ARG A 87 -10.89 11.85 2.82
CA ARG A 87 -11.68 12.26 4.00
C ARG A 87 -10.77 12.81 5.11
N PRO A 88 -11.31 13.64 6.02
CA PRO A 88 -10.58 14.02 7.24
C PRO A 88 -10.05 12.78 7.96
N HIS A 89 -8.75 12.79 8.28
CA HIS A 89 -8.03 11.67 8.89
C HIS A 89 -7.95 10.39 8.04
N GLY A 90 -8.25 10.44 6.73
CA GLY A 90 -8.19 9.29 5.82
C GLY A 90 -6.78 8.71 5.61
N GLY A 91 -5.75 9.52 5.84
CA GLY A 91 -4.36 9.10 5.75
C GLY A 91 -3.57 9.92 4.73
N LEU A 92 -2.50 9.33 4.23
CA LEU A 92 -1.68 9.87 3.14
C LEU A 92 -1.42 8.73 2.16
N MET A 93 -1.39 9.05 0.86
CA MET A 93 -0.97 8.12 -0.17
C MET A 93 -0.04 8.81 -1.16
N PHE A 94 0.98 8.09 -1.60
CA PHE A 94 1.92 8.55 -2.62
C PHE A 94 2.42 7.37 -3.46
N MET A 95 3.07 7.67 -4.58
CA MET A 95 3.55 6.68 -5.53
C MET A 95 4.91 7.10 -6.10
N HIS A 96 5.77 6.13 -6.39
CA HIS A 96 7.05 6.35 -7.06
C HIS A 96 7.42 5.17 -7.97
N ALA A 97 8.29 5.41 -8.95
CA ALA A 97 8.83 4.34 -9.80
C ALA A 97 9.82 3.47 -9.02
N LEU A 98 9.73 2.15 -9.19
CA LEU A 98 10.73 1.24 -8.65
C LEU A 98 12.02 1.32 -9.47
N MET A 99 13.17 1.40 -8.79
CA MET A 99 14.47 1.38 -9.46
C MET A 99 14.77 0.02 -10.09
N ALA A 100 14.30 -1.06 -9.45
CA ALA A 100 14.40 -2.42 -9.93
C ALA A 100 13.30 -3.28 -9.31
N ALA A 101 12.82 -4.28 -10.07
CA ALA A 101 11.94 -5.32 -9.59
C ALA A 101 12.29 -6.61 -10.33
N THR A 102 12.14 -7.77 -9.67
CA THR A 102 12.26 -9.08 -10.31
C THR A 102 10.97 -9.85 -10.08
N ALA A 103 10.42 -10.43 -11.14
CA ALA A 103 9.38 -11.42 -10.99
C ALA A 103 9.99 -12.66 -10.30
N PHE A 104 9.24 -13.24 -9.38
CA PHE A 104 9.58 -14.52 -8.76
C PHE A 104 8.38 -15.44 -8.91
N SER A 105 8.58 -16.54 -9.62
CA SER A 105 7.63 -17.64 -9.72
C SER A 105 8.29 -18.89 -9.17
N LEU A 106 7.50 -19.72 -8.48
CA LEU A 106 7.98 -21.05 -8.11
C LEU A 106 8.21 -21.87 -9.39
N PRO A 107 9.29 -22.68 -9.45
CA PRO A 107 9.48 -23.60 -10.55
C PRO A 107 8.36 -24.65 -10.54
N GLU A 108 8.01 -25.16 -11.72
CA GLU A 108 7.17 -26.35 -11.81
C GLU A 108 7.91 -27.52 -11.15
N LEU A 109 7.31 -28.10 -10.12
CA LEU A 109 7.83 -29.31 -9.50
C LEU A 109 7.40 -30.51 -10.35
N PRO A 110 8.28 -31.48 -10.64
CA PRO A 110 7.87 -32.72 -11.28
C PRO A 110 6.85 -33.44 -10.39
N GLU A 111 5.83 -34.06 -11.00
CA GLU A 111 4.91 -34.94 -10.27
C GLU A 111 5.75 -36.06 -9.61
N GLU A 112 5.57 -36.25 -8.30
CA GLU A 112 6.15 -37.39 -7.58
C GLU A 112 5.60 -38.67 -8.21
N GLY A 113 6.46 -39.41 -8.90
CA GLY A 113 6.14 -40.71 -9.53
C GLY A 113 6.13 -41.88 -8.56
#